data_AF-A0A8E0RU11-F1
#
_entry.id   AF-A0A8E0RU11-F1
#
_cell.length_a   1.000
_cell.length_b   1.000
_cell.length_c   1.000
_cell.angle_alpha   90.00
_cell.angle_beta   90.00
_cell.angle_gamma   90.00
#
_symmetry.space_group_name_H-M   'P 1'
#
loop_
_entity.id
_entity.type
_entity.pdbx_description
1 polymer ?
#
loop_
_entity_poly.entity_id
_entity_poly.type
_entity_poly.pdbx_seq_one_letter_code
_entity_poly.pdbx_strand_id
1 'polypeptide(L)'
;MLVLSVGSVVNSCLWYRGSSAALPFSTILAMLSLWLCISLPLVYVGFFFGFRKRAYEMPVRTNQIPRAVPPPKFHQNLFVSTMLSGALPFGAVFIEVFFVYLAVWESRFYYFFGFLFAVFIILIICCSQVAIVLTYFQLCNEVSAFMEILVCCYIYIYTYIYVYT
;
A
#
# COMPACT_ATOMS: atom_id res chain seq x y z
N MET A 1 -9.94 -5.65 -1.13
CA MET A 1 -11.06 -6.36 -0.46
C MET A 1 -11.87 -5.37 0.37
N LEU A 2 -11.23 -4.69 1.33
CA LEU A 2 -11.90 -3.71 2.20
C LEU A 2 -12.59 -2.55 1.44
N VAL A 3 -11.96 -2.00 0.39
CA VAL A 3 -12.57 -0.91 -0.41
C VAL A 3 -13.85 -1.36 -1.11
N LEU A 4 -13.88 -2.58 -1.66
CA LEU A 4 -15.02 -3.11 -2.40
C LEU A 4 -16.15 -3.55 -1.45
N SER A 5 -15.80 -4.10 -0.27
CA SER A 5 -16.78 -4.40 0.77
C SER A 5 -17.41 -3.13 1.35
N VAL A 6 -16.61 -2.10 1.65
CA VAL A 6 -17.12 -0.82 2.16
C VAL A 6 -17.99 -0.13 1.10
N GLY A 7 -17.54 -0.10 -0.16
CA GLY A 7 -18.32 0.45 -1.28
C GLY A 7 -19.66 -0.28 -1.49
N SER A 8 -19.70 -1.60 -1.34
CA SER A 8 -20.94 -2.39 -1.47
C SER A 8 -21.92 -2.14 -0.33
N VAL A 9 -21.43 -1.94 0.90
CA VAL A 9 -22.26 -1.58 2.07
C VAL A 9 -22.84 -0.18 1.90
N VAL A 10 -22.00 0.79 1.50
CA VAL A 10 -22.45 2.16 1.23
C VAL A 10 -23.47 2.18 0.07
N ASN A 11 -23.23 1.42 -1.00
CA ASN A 11 -24.17 1.32 -2.12
C ASN A 11 -25.51 0.72 -1.71
N SER A 12 -25.52 -0.27 -0.81
CA SER A 12 -26.75 -0.84 -0.24
C SER A 12 -27.56 0.20 0.56
N CYS A 13 -26.89 1.06 1.32
CA CYS A 13 -27.52 2.17 2.05
C CYS A 13 -28.08 3.25 1.11
N LEU A 14 -27.39 3.56 0.00
CA LEU A 14 -27.89 4.50 -1.02
C LEU A 14 -29.12 3.95 -1.75
N TRP A 15 -29.12 2.65 -2.03
CA TRP A 15 -30.24 1.97 -2.69
C TRP A 15 -31.50 2.00 -1.80
N TYR A 16 -31.34 1.82 -0.48
CA TYR A 16 -32.44 1.95 0.50
C TYR A 16 -33.03 3.37 0.53
N ARG A 17 -32.22 4.42 0.31
CA ARG A 17 -32.67 5.81 0.27
C ARG A 17 -33.20 6.26 -1.11
N GLY A 18 -33.25 5.37 -2.11
CA GLY A 18 -33.75 5.69 -3.45
C GLY A 18 -32.94 6.76 -4.19
N SER A 19 -31.67 6.94 -3.83
CA SER A 19 -30.82 8.00 -4.38
C SER A 19 -30.30 7.64 -5.78
N SER A 20 -30.34 8.60 -6.72
CA SER A 20 -29.82 8.43 -8.10
C SER A 20 -28.31 8.19 -8.20
N ALA A 21 -27.58 8.29 -7.09
CA ALA A 21 -26.17 7.91 -6.99
C ALA A 21 -25.96 6.41 -6.68
N ALA A 22 -27.05 5.62 -6.57
CA ALA A 22 -26.95 4.18 -6.42
C ALA A 22 -26.43 3.53 -7.71
N LEU A 23 -25.31 2.82 -7.60
CA LEU A 23 -24.69 2.12 -8.70
C LEU A 23 -25.52 0.86 -9.04
N PRO A 24 -25.90 0.65 -10.32
CA PRO A 24 -26.61 -0.56 -10.73
C PRO A 24 -25.73 -1.79 -10.50
N PHE A 25 -26.36 -2.94 -10.21
CA PHE A 25 -25.63 -4.19 -9.90
C PHE A 25 -24.57 -4.56 -10.96
N SER A 26 -24.82 -4.23 -12.23
CA SER A 26 -23.89 -4.47 -13.34
C SER A 26 -22.57 -3.70 -13.21
N THR A 27 -22.55 -2.47 -12.68
CA THR A 27 -21.30 -1.69 -12.56
C THR A 27 -20.44 -2.20 -11.41
N ILE A 28 -21.06 -2.67 -10.33
CA ILE A 28 -20.37 -3.32 -9.22
C ILE A 28 -19.71 -4.62 -9.70
N LEU A 29 -20.42 -5.42 -10.49
CA LEU A 29 -19.89 -6.65 -11.08
C LEU A 29 -18.77 -6.37 -12.10
N ALA A 30 -18.91 -5.30 -12.90
CA ALA A 30 -17.86 -4.85 -13.83
C ALA A 30 -16.59 -4.40 -13.09
N MET A 31 -16.72 -3.61 -12.01
CA MET A 31 -15.57 -3.21 -11.19
C MET A 31 -14.91 -4.42 -10.52
N LEU A 32 -15.70 -5.37 -10.01
CA LEU A 32 -15.19 -6.57 -9.35
C LEU A 32 -14.46 -7.50 -10.34
N SER A 33 -15.02 -7.70 -11.53
CA SER A 33 -14.40 -8.50 -12.58
C SER A 33 -13.12 -7.87 -13.14
N LEU A 34 -13.08 -6.56 -13.35
CA LEU A 34 -11.88 -5.85 -13.78
C LEU A 34 -10.76 -5.94 -12.73
N TRP A 35 -11.12 -5.77 -11.45
CA TRP A 35 -10.17 -5.91 -10.36
C TRP A 35 -9.63 -7.33 -10.22
N LEU A 36 -10.48 -8.36 -10.33
CA LEU A 36 -10.04 -9.76 -10.35
C LEU A 36 -9.17 -10.06 -11.58
N CYS A 37 -9.53 -9.58 -12.77
CA CYS A 37 -8.77 -9.77 -14.00
C CYS A 37 -7.36 -9.20 -13.93
N ILE A 38 -7.12 -8.12 -13.17
CA ILE A 38 -5.79 -7.54 -13.02
C ILE A 38 -5.03 -8.18 -11.85
N SER A 39 -5.69 -8.38 -10.71
CA SER A 39 -5.03 -8.88 -9.49
C SER A 39 -4.68 -10.37 -9.56
N LEU A 40 -5.55 -11.22 -10.10
CA LEU A 40 -5.30 -12.66 -10.21
C LEU A 40 -4.07 -13.01 -11.05
N PRO A 41 -3.88 -12.49 -12.28
CA PRO A 41 -2.67 -12.80 -13.04
C PRO A 41 -1.43 -12.22 -12.36
N LEU A 42 -1.53 -11.05 -11.72
CA LEU A 42 -0.40 -10.44 -11.04
C LEU A 42 0.07 -11.28 -9.83
N VAL A 43 -0.87 -11.78 -9.02
CA VAL A 43 -0.59 -12.71 -7.90
C VAL A 43 -0.06 -14.03 -8.43
N TYR A 44 -0.64 -14.56 -9.50
CA TYR A 44 -0.18 -15.81 -10.12
C TYR A 44 1.25 -15.69 -10.65
N VAL A 45 1.59 -14.58 -11.31
CA VAL A 45 2.95 -14.26 -11.78
C VAL A 45 3.90 -14.17 -10.58
N GLY A 46 3.53 -13.44 -9.53
CA GLY A 46 4.34 -13.34 -8.31
C GLY A 46 4.58 -14.71 -7.66
N PHE A 47 3.55 -15.54 -7.55
CA PHE A 47 3.63 -16.91 -7.04
C PHE A 47 4.53 -17.79 -7.90
N PHE A 48 4.41 -17.73 -9.23
CA PHE A 48 5.21 -18.50 -10.17
C PHE A 48 6.71 -18.18 -10.06
N PHE A 49 7.05 -16.88 -9.94
CA PHE A 49 8.42 -16.47 -9.67
C PHE A 49 8.92 -16.86 -8.28
N GLY A 50 8.04 -16.84 -7.27
CA GLY A 50 8.35 -17.30 -5.91
C GLY A 50 8.66 -18.79 -5.84
N PHE A 51 7.86 -19.64 -6.50
CA PHE A 51 8.01 -21.10 -6.48
C PHE A 51 9.26 -21.62 -7.21
N ARG A 52 9.78 -20.86 -8.18
CA ARG A 52 11.03 -21.22 -8.88
C ARG A 52 12.28 -20.93 -8.07
N LYS A 53 12.21 -20.13 -7.01
CA LYS A 53 13.35 -19.91 -6.13
C LYS A 53 13.52 -21.10 -5.19
N ARG A 54 14.76 -21.58 -5.05
CA ARG A 54 15.09 -22.64 -4.07
C ARG A 54 14.69 -22.20 -2.67
N ALA A 55 14.23 -23.16 -1.87
CA ALA A 55 14.01 -22.95 -0.45
C ALA A 55 15.28 -22.36 0.17
N TYR A 56 15.12 -21.29 0.95
CA TYR A 56 16.24 -20.62 1.60
C TYR A 56 16.90 -21.57 2.59
N GLU A 57 18.09 -22.05 2.26
CA GLU A 57 18.89 -22.87 3.17
C GLU A 57 19.40 -21.95 4.29
N MET A 58 18.96 -22.22 5.53
CA MET A 58 19.37 -21.43 6.68
C MET A 58 20.89 -21.58 6.88
N PRO A 59 21.67 -20.49 6.73
CA PRO A 59 23.12 -20.58 6.68
C PRO A 59 23.79 -20.81 8.05
N VAL A 60 22.99 -20.98 9.11
CA VAL A 60 23.48 -21.03 10.49
C VAL A 60 22.77 -22.13 11.27
N ARG A 61 23.54 -22.90 12.03
CA ARG A 61 22.97 -23.80 13.05
C ARG A 61 22.32 -22.96 14.14
N THR A 62 21.06 -23.23 14.43
CA THR A 62 20.33 -22.56 15.51
C THR A 62 21.00 -22.92 16.84
N ASN A 63 21.47 -21.91 17.57
CA ASN A 63 21.94 -22.10 18.93
C ASN A 63 20.71 -22.35 19.82
N GLN A 64 20.72 -23.40 20.66
CA GLN A 64 19.58 -23.73 21.52
C GLN A 64 19.39 -22.74 22.68
N ILE A 65 20.38 -21.89 22.95
CA ILE A 65 20.31 -20.85 23.96
C ILE A 65 19.72 -19.58 23.32
N PRO A 66 18.54 -19.10 23.76
CA PRO A 66 17.96 -17.87 23.24
C PRO A 66 18.91 -16.71 23.55
N ARG A 67 19.35 -16.01 22.49
CA ARG A 67 20.20 -14.83 22.63
C ARG A 67 19.39 -13.71 23.27
N ALA A 68 19.98 -12.98 24.21
CA ALA A 68 19.33 -11.81 24.79
C ALA A 68 19.05 -10.76 23.69
N VAL A 69 17.78 -10.37 23.56
CA VAL A 69 17.34 -9.35 22.60
C VAL A 69 17.95 -8.01 23.01
N PRO A 70 18.70 -7.32 22.12
CA PRO A 70 19.26 -6.02 22.45
C PRO A 70 18.12 -5.02 22.73
N PRO A 71 18.29 -4.08 23.68
CA PRO A 71 17.29 -3.06 23.95
C PRO A 71 17.06 -2.20 22.69
N PRO A 72 15.79 -1.87 22.37
CA PRO A 72 15.47 -1.12 21.17
C PRO A 72 16.10 0.28 21.23
N LYS A 73 16.86 0.63 20.19
CA LYS A 73 17.42 1.99 20.05
C LYS A 73 16.32 2.97 19.63
N PHE A 74 16.53 4.27 19.85
CA PHE A 74 15.54 5.31 19.53
C PHE A 74 15.04 5.28 18.06
N HIS A 75 15.93 5.00 17.10
CA HIS A 75 15.57 4.85 15.67
C HIS A 75 14.87 3.52 15.33
N GLN A 76 14.89 2.57 16.26
CA GLN A 76 14.19 1.29 16.16
C GLN A 76 12.83 1.33 16.87
N ASN A 77 12.43 2.48 17.43
CA ASN A 77 11.08 2.65 17.95
C ASN A 77 10.07 2.50 16.80
N LEU A 78 9.18 1.52 16.92
CA LEU A 78 8.19 1.17 15.90
C LEU A 78 7.36 2.37 15.47
N PHE A 79 7.01 3.25 16.42
CA PHE A 79 6.24 4.46 16.16
C PHE A 79 6.98 5.43 15.23
N VAL A 80 8.25 5.70 15.51
CA VAL A 80 9.10 6.60 14.71
C VAL A 80 9.33 6.02 13.32
N SER A 81 9.62 4.72 13.24
CA SER A 81 9.83 4.00 11.97
C SER A 81 8.57 4.02 11.09
N THR A 82 7.40 3.80 11.70
CA THR A 82 6.10 3.83 10.98
C THR A 82 5.78 5.24 10.48
N MET A 83 5.94 6.27 11.32
CA MET A 83 5.69 7.66 10.92
C MET A 83 6.61 8.11 9.77
N LEU A 84 7.90 7.79 9.87
CA LEU A 84 8.89 8.16 8.86
C LEU A 84 8.62 7.47 7.52
N SER A 85 8.18 6.21 7.56
CA SER A 85 7.85 5.46 6.35
C SER A 85 6.61 5.95 5.61
N GLY A 86 5.65 6.56 6.32
CA GLY A 86 4.47 7.16 5.70
C GLY A 86 4.75 8.56 5.14
N ALA A 87 5.62 9.32 5.80
CA ALA A 87 5.97 10.68 5.39
C ALA A 87 6.70 10.73 4.03
N LEU A 88 7.58 9.77 3.76
CA LEU A 88 8.34 9.69 2.50
C LEU A 88 7.46 9.50 1.24
N PRO A 89 6.60 8.46 1.15
CA PRO A 89 5.69 8.29 0.02
C PRO A 89 4.61 9.39 -0.02
N PHE A 90 4.20 9.94 1.13
CA PHE A 90 3.30 11.09 1.16
C PHE A 90 3.91 12.32 0.47
N GLY A 91 5.18 12.64 0.76
CA GLY A 91 5.88 13.74 0.10
C GLY A 91 6.01 13.53 -1.42
N ALA A 92 6.26 12.29 -1.86
CA ALA A 92 6.33 11.96 -3.28
C ALA A 92 4.99 12.22 -4.00
N VAL A 93 3.87 11.73 -3.44
CA VAL A 93 2.53 11.95 -4.00
C VAL A 93 2.15 13.44 -3.97
N PHE A 94 2.51 14.17 -2.92
CA PHE A 94 2.22 15.60 -2.81
C PHE A 94 2.87 16.42 -3.93
N ILE A 95 4.14 16.14 -4.22
CA ILE A 95 4.87 16.80 -5.32
C ILE A 95 4.22 16.48 -6.67
N GLU A 96 3.79 15.24 -6.89
CA GLU A 96 3.07 14.85 -8.12
C GLU A 96 1.78 15.64 -8.32
N VAL A 97 0.93 15.70 -7.29
CA VAL A 97 -0.34 16.45 -7.34
C VAL A 97 -0.10 17.94 -7.59
N PHE A 98 0.96 18.51 -7.01
CA PHE A 98 1.35 19.89 -7.27
C PHE A 98 1.77 20.12 -8.73
N PHE A 99 2.53 19.18 -9.33
CA PHE A 99 2.86 19.23 -10.75
C PHE A 99 1.64 19.09 -11.66
N VAL A 100 0.66 18.25 -11.28
CA VAL A 100 -0.64 18.17 -11.98
C VAL A 100 -1.32 19.53 -11.99
N TYR A 101 -1.41 20.17 -10.83
CA TYR A 101 -2.09 21.47 -10.70
C TYR A 101 -1.42 22.55 -11.56
N LEU A 102 -0.07 22.62 -11.54
CA LEU A 102 0.68 23.53 -12.39
C LEU A 102 0.50 23.25 -13.89
N ALA A 103 0.49 21.98 -14.30
CA ALA A 103 0.32 21.61 -15.70
C ALA A 103 -1.09 21.94 -16.23
N VAL A 104 -2.13 21.80 -15.40
CA VAL A 104 -3.49 22.22 -15.71
C VAL A 104 -3.54 23.73 -15.94
N TRP A 105 -2.84 24.51 -15.11
CA TRP A 105 -2.77 25.96 -15.25
C TRP A 105 -2.10 26.39 -16.57
N GLU A 106 -1.06 25.66 -16.98
CA GLU A 106 -0.29 25.97 -18.19
C GLU A 106 -0.88 25.41 -19.49
N SER A 107 -1.98 24.64 -19.42
CA SER A 107 -2.69 24.03 -20.57
C SER A 107 -1.86 23.12 -21.48
N ARG A 108 -0.73 22.57 -20.99
CA ARG A 108 0.16 21.66 -21.75
C ARG A 108 -0.12 20.17 -21.45
N PHE A 109 -1.35 19.73 -21.65
CA PHE A 109 -1.81 18.38 -21.23
C PHE A 109 -1.07 17.21 -21.90
N TYR A 110 -0.64 17.35 -23.16
CA TYR A 110 -0.04 16.25 -23.93
C TYR A 110 1.35 15.83 -23.45
N TYR A 111 2.18 16.76 -23.00
CA TYR A 111 3.51 16.46 -22.45
C TYR A 111 3.45 15.92 -21.02
N PHE A 112 2.35 16.20 -20.33
CA PHE A 112 2.17 15.88 -18.92
C PHE A 112 1.88 14.39 -18.68
N PHE A 113 1.10 13.76 -19.57
CA PHE A 113 0.76 12.34 -19.43
C PHE A 113 1.97 11.42 -19.46
N GLY A 114 2.93 11.67 -20.36
CA GLY A 114 4.17 10.90 -20.44
C GLY A 114 5.09 11.09 -19.22
N PHE A 115 5.18 12.32 -18.71
CA PHE A 115 5.93 12.63 -17.49
C PHE A 115 5.33 11.95 -16.25
N LEU A 116 4.01 12.03 -16.08
CA LEU A 116 3.30 11.35 -14.99
C LEU A 116 3.56 9.84 -14.99
N PHE A 117 3.56 9.20 -16.16
CA PHE A 117 3.82 7.77 -16.25
C PHE A 117 5.24 7.40 -15.79
N ALA A 118 6.24 8.20 -16.18
CA ALA A 118 7.62 7.99 -15.72
C ALA A 118 7.75 8.18 -14.20
N VAL A 119 7.12 9.21 -13.65
CA VAL A 119 7.14 9.49 -12.21
C VAL A 119 6.40 8.41 -11.42
N PHE A 120 5.29 7.88 -11.93
CA PHE A 120 4.56 6.76 -11.34
C PHE A 120 5.44 5.50 -11.21
N ILE A 121 6.31 5.22 -12.19
CA ILE A 121 7.28 4.12 -12.10
C ILE A 121 8.29 4.38 -10.97
N ILE A 122 8.80 5.61 -10.86
CA ILE A 122 9.75 5.99 -9.81
C ILE A 122 9.08 5.89 -8.42
N LEU A 123 7.80 6.25 -8.31
CA LEU A 123 7.01 6.09 -7.08
C LEU A 123 6.89 4.62 -6.67
N ILE A 124 6.60 3.72 -7.62
CA ILE A 124 6.57 2.27 -7.33
C ILE A 124 7.93 1.79 -6.80
N ILE A 125 9.03 2.23 -7.41
CA ILE A 125 10.38 1.87 -6.96
C ILE A 125 10.65 2.42 -5.56
N CYS A 126 10.33 3.70 -5.30
CA CYS A 126 10.52 4.33 -3.99
C CYS A 126 9.71 3.62 -2.91
N CYS A 127 8.43 3.34 -3.16
CA CYS A 127 7.57 2.56 -2.25
C CYS A 127 8.14 1.17 -1.98
N SER A 128 8.67 0.49 -3.00
CA SER A 128 9.31 -0.82 -2.82
C SER A 128 10.57 -0.75 -1.95
N GLN A 129 11.39 0.29 -2.11
CA GLN A 129 12.61 0.50 -1.32
C GLN A 129 12.27 0.78 0.14
N VAL A 130 11.31 1.68 0.41
CA VAL A 130 10.86 1.99 1.77
C VAL A 130 10.30 0.74 2.47
N ALA A 131 9.52 -0.08 1.75
CA ALA A 131 9.00 -1.34 2.28
C ALA A 131 10.13 -2.30 2.68
N ILE A 132 11.13 -2.52 1.81
CA ILE A 132 12.27 -3.42 2.10
C ILE A 132 13.06 -2.94 3.33
N VAL A 133 13.33 -1.63 3.42
CA VAL A 133 14.08 -1.04 4.55
C VAL A 133 13.31 -1.21 5.87
N LEU A 134 11.99 -1.04 5.85
CA LEU A 134 11.17 -1.25 7.04
C LEU A 134 11.11 -2.72 7.46
N THR A 135 10.91 -3.63 6.51
CA THR A 135 10.90 -5.07 6.81
C THR A 135 12.24 -5.49 7.41
N TYR A 136 13.36 -4.93 6.93
CA TYR A 136 14.67 -5.13 7.53
C TYR A 136 14.73 -4.64 8.99
N PHE A 137 14.27 -3.42 9.26
CA PHE A 137 14.23 -2.90 10.63
C PHE A 137 13.30 -3.70 11.56
N GLN A 138 12.18 -4.21 11.05
CA GLN A 138 11.27 -5.09 11.80
C GLN A 138 11.92 -6.44 12.11
N LEU A 139 12.63 -7.03 11.14
CA LEU A 139 13.40 -8.25 11.34
C LEU A 139 14.51 -8.06 12.39
N CYS A 140 15.21 -6.92 12.36
CA CYS A 140 16.24 -6.59 13.35
C CYS A 140 15.69 -6.39 14.77
N ASN A 141 14.39 -6.13 14.91
CA ASN A 141 13.72 -5.95 16.20
C ASN A 141 13.03 -7.22 16.72
N GLU A 142 13.07 -8.34 15.98
CA GLU A 142 12.36 -9.59 16.32
C GLU A 142 10.87 -9.36 16.69
N VAL A 143 10.21 -8.41 16.02
CA VAL A 143 8.80 -8.12 16.28
C VAL A 143 7.91 -8.95 15.37
N SER A 144 7.10 -9.82 15.99
CA SER A 144 6.18 -10.75 15.35
C SER A 144 5.15 -10.08 14.42
N ALA A 145 4.66 -10.85 13.44
CA ALA A 145 3.66 -10.53 12.41
C ALA A 145 2.37 -9.79 12.86
N PHE A 146 2.11 -9.67 14.17
CA PHE A 146 1.01 -8.92 14.75
C PHE A 146 1.11 -7.40 14.49
N MET A 147 2.30 -6.85 14.27
CA MET A 147 2.49 -5.40 14.05
C MET A 147 2.26 -4.94 12.59
N GLU A 148 2.32 -5.84 11.60
CA GLU A 148 1.92 -5.52 10.22
C GLU A 148 0.42 -5.18 10.12
N ILE A 149 -0.39 -5.84 10.94
CA ILE A 149 -1.84 -5.59 11.08
C ILE A 149 -2.08 -4.18 11.64
N LEU A 150 -1.24 -3.71 12.57
CA LEU A 150 -1.39 -2.40 13.20
C LEU A 150 -1.06 -1.24 12.23
N VAL A 151 -0.04 -1.41 11.38
CA VAL A 151 0.33 -0.43 10.35
C VAL A 151 -0.76 -0.33 9.27
N CYS A 152 -1.34 -1.47 8.86
CA CYS A 152 -2.48 -1.49 7.94
C CYS A 152 -3.70 -0.77 8.53
N CYS A 153 -4.01 -0.99 9.82
CA CYS A 153 -5.10 -0.29 10.52
C CYS A 153 -4.86 1.23 10.62
N TYR A 154 -3.62 1.66 10.87
CA TYR A 154 -3.28 3.09 10.97
C TYR A 154 -3.47 3.83 9.64
N ILE A 155 -2.97 3.26 8.54
CA ILE A 155 -3.15 3.81 7.17
C ILE A 155 -4.64 3.89 6.82
N TYR A 156 -5.43 2.89 7.22
CA TYR A 156 -6.88 2.86 6.99
C TYR A 156 -7.63 3.97 7.74
N ILE A 157 -7.30 4.20 9.01
CA ILE A 157 -7.92 5.25 9.83
C ILE A 157 -7.55 6.65 9.31
N TYR A 158 -6.29 6.86 8.91
CA TYR A 158 -5.84 8.14 8.36
C TYR A 158 -6.53 8.52 7.05
N THR A 159 -6.73 7.53 6.17
CA THR A 159 -7.42 7.74 4.89
C THR A 159 -8.91 7.99 5.10
N TYR A 160 -9.54 7.35 6.10
CA TYR A 160 -10.92 7.62 6.48
C TYR A 160 -11.09 9.07 6.97
N ILE A 161 -10.22 9.57 7.85
CA ILE A 161 -10.32 10.94 8.37
C ILE A 161 -10.18 11.99 7.26
N TYR A 162 -9.30 11.77 6.28
CA TYR A 162 -9.10 12.67 5.13
C TYR A 162 -10.24 12.68 4.11
N VAL A 163 -11.07 11.63 4.06
CA VAL A 163 -12.21 11.54 3.12
C VAL A 163 -13.50 12.11 3.72
N TYR A 164 -13.59 12.16 5.05
CA TYR A 164 -14.78 12.64 5.78
C TYR A 164 -14.57 14.00 6.47
N THR A 165 -13.41 14.64 6.29
CA THR A 165 -13.13 16.05 6.63
C THR A 165 -12.93 16.81 5.33
#